data_AF-A0ABD3Q127-F1
#
_entry.id   AF-A0ABD3Q127-F1
#
_cell.length_a   1.000
_cell.length_b   1.000
_cell.length_c   1.000
_cell.angle_alpha   90.00
_cell.angle_beta   90.00
_cell.angle_gamma   90.00
#
_symmetry.space_group_name_H-M   'P 1'
#
loop_
_entity.id
_entity.type
_entity.pdbx_description
1 polymer ?
#
loop_
_entity_poly.entity_id
_entity_poly.type
_entity_poly.pdbx_seq_one_letter_code
_entity_poly.pdbx_strand_id
1 'polypeptide(L)'
;MECLHILHYKTSPTGPHRKSLRRHQYTTMSDVRSDAPPRRSPRQLWWGGLFLSSLTAMGSTFEAVRTQRSLTPPTVDPTPTQQWAVASATSTFLLTFLTLTAQKLPSTSHRVTGTKLEMTLILLLLAFAAAAVGASTNPATGLAVNASGGVSFGNLYYATWVTFASAMALCLAFVRTERGVDVEQELRSRGNRFRSWVILIVTTLIVMASSASSYDAQCDGEVVEVRPVKYCRRAALGVSVGCVGCVASLVIVAMRLLCLKQGQDDDRGNGNQSNKMVFAAEGITGAVLFCMYGFAVAYLTSEKGPGAPIGNLYYSSWITFGMTFFVVTSCFEEFQAAKSMILTGRLQRQHQQQQPPQSILRDTESLHAPSDVTSLDTGRVGAGPSDWSVQERDAEEMWGDAAGPQPDYSITGSSSVGEVQIN
;
A
#
# COMPACT_ATOMS: atom_id res chain seq x y z
N MET A 1 24.34 -14.73 7.14
CA MET A 1 24.23 -14.73 5.65
C MET A 1 24.36 -16.17 5.14
N GLU A 2 23.57 -17.09 5.71
CA GLU A 2 23.44 -18.47 5.26
C GLU A 2 21.98 -18.85 5.50
N CYS A 3 21.18 -18.82 4.44
CA CYS A 3 19.84 -19.40 4.43
C CYS A 3 19.40 -19.56 2.98
N LEU A 4 20.20 -20.31 2.21
CA LEU A 4 19.82 -20.78 0.87
C LEU A 4 20.02 -22.28 0.84
N HIS A 5 19.15 -23.00 1.56
CA HIS A 5 19.08 -24.45 1.46
C HIS A 5 17.64 -24.87 1.11
N ILE A 6 17.51 -25.29 -0.15
CA ILE A 6 16.82 -26.52 -0.55
C ILE A 6 15.32 -26.60 -0.22
N LEU A 7 14.50 -26.18 -1.20
CA LEU A 7 13.13 -26.67 -1.35
C LEU A 7 13.17 -28.07 -2.00
N HIS A 8 13.30 -29.10 -1.18
CA HIS A 8 12.99 -30.47 -1.59
C HIS A 8 11.47 -30.64 -1.53
N TYR A 9 10.84 -30.74 -2.71
CA TYR A 9 9.44 -31.15 -2.84
C TYR A 9 9.31 -32.59 -2.29
N LYS A 10 8.72 -32.74 -1.10
CA LYS A 10 8.39 -34.03 -0.52
C LYS A 10 7.01 -34.43 -1.03
N THR A 11 7.00 -35.32 -2.02
CA THR A 11 5.80 -36.02 -2.49
C THR A 11 5.29 -36.91 -1.37
N SER A 12 4.20 -36.49 -0.72
CA SER A 12 3.51 -37.30 0.29
C SER A 12 2.66 -38.39 -0.40
N PRO A 13 2.63 -39.63 0.12
CA PRO A 13 1.99 -40.75 -0.55
C PRO A 13 0.46 -40.68 -0.47
N THR A 14 -0.13 -41.13 -1.56
CA THR A 14 -1.55 -41.29 -1.87
C THR A 14 -2.34 -42.06 -0.81
N GLY A 15 -3.31 -41.39 -0.19
CA GLY A 15 -4.41 -42.04 0.55
C GLY A 15 -5.54 -42.50 -0.40
N PRO A 16 -6.34 -43.51 0.00
CA PRO A 16 -7.27 -44.20 -0.89
C PRO A 16 -8.44 -43.32 -1.34
N HIS A 17 -8.57 -43.21 -2.66
CA HIS A 17 -9.67 -42.59 -3.39
C HIS A 17 -11.04 -43.13 -2.97
N ARG A 18 -11.81 -42.32 -2.23
CA ARG A 18 -13.25 -42.50 -2.08
C ARG A 18 -13.92 -42.01 -3.36
N LYS A 19 -14.19 -42.93 -4.29
CA LYS A 19 -14.94 -42.69 -5.54
C LYS A 19 -16.38 -42.30 -5.19
N SER A 20 -16.64 -41.00 -5.02
CA SER A 20 -17.99 -40.45 -5.07
C SER A 20 -18.45 -40.44 -6.53
N LEU A 21 -19.32 -41.39 -6.88
CA LEU A 21 -20.06 -41.40 -8.13
C LEU A 21 -20.97 -40.15 -8.19
N ARG A 22 -20.44 -39.02 -8.67
CA ARG A 22 -21.28 -37.95 -9.22
C ARG A 22 -21.64 -38.34 -10.65
N ARG A 23 -22.86 -38.85 -10.81
CA ARG A 23 -23.56 -38.98 -12.10
C ARG A 23 -23.38 -37.69 -12.90
N HIS A 24 -22.70 -37.79 -14.03
CA HIS A 24 -22.74 -36.79 -15.08
C HIS A 24 -24.15 -36.75 -15.67
N GLN A 25 -24.96 -35.77 -15.25
CA GLN A 25 -26.03 -35.25 -16.09
C GLN A 25 -25.37 -34.46 -17.21
N TYR A 26 -25.17 -35.12 -18.36
CA TYR A 26 -24.96 -34.45 -19.63
C TYR A 26 -26.28 -33.81 -20.05
N THR A 27 -26.57 -32.64 -19.50
CA THR A 27 -27.59 -31.75 -20.05
C THR A 27 -26.96 -31.16 -21.30
N THR A 28 -27.41 -31.62 -22.47
CA THR A 28 -27.16 -31.01 -23.77
C THR A 28 -27.69 -29.57 -23.73
N MET A 29 -26.84 -28.63 -23.29
CA MET A 29 -27.08 -27.21 -23.40
C MET A 29 -26.96 -26.85 -24.88
N SER A 30 -28.12 -26.75 -25.51
CA SER A 30 -28.29 -26.11 -26.80
C SER A 30 -27.62 -24.74 -26.78
N ASP A 31 -26.84 -24.51 -27.83
CA ASP A 31 -25.97 -23.39 -28.14
C ASP A 31 -26.78 -22.08 -28.26
N VAL A 32 -27.29 -21.58 -27.13
CA VAL A 32 -27.77 -20.20 -27.05
C VAL A 32 -26.51 -19.35 -27.02
N ARG A 33 -26.05 -18.93 -28.21
CA ARG A 33 -25.15 -17.79 -28.40
C ARG A 33 -25.79 -16.58 -27.74
N SER A 34 -25.59 -16.48 -26.44
CA SER A 34 -25.87 -15.28 -25.69
C SER A 34 -24.81 -14.29 -26.15
N ASP A 35 -25.22 -13.32 -26.98
CA ASP A 35 -24.44 -12.15 -27.37
C ASP A 35 -24.18 -11.29 -26.13
N ALA A 36 -23.44 -11.84 -25.17
CA ALA A 36 -23.00 -11.12 -24.00
C ALA A 36 -22.08 -9.99 -24.52
N PRO A 37 -22.38 -8.73 -24.18
CA PRO A 37 -21.59 -7.61 -24.67
C PRO A 37 -20.12 -7.83 -24.32
N PRO A 38 -19.18 -7.52 -25.24
CA PRO A 38 -17.76 -7.77 -25.02
C PRO A 38 -17.33 -7.12 -23.71
N ARG A 39 -16.94 -7.94 -22.73
CA ARG A 39 -16.46 -7.47 -21.43
C ARG A 39 -15.24 -6.59 -21.65
N ARG A 40 -15.40 -5.26 -21.50
CA ARG A 40 -14.28 -4.32 -21.52
C ARG A 40 -13.33 -4.67 -20.38
N SER A 41 -12.04 -4.80 -20.68
CA SER A 41 -11.07 -5.09 -19.62
C SER A 41 -10.99 -3.90 -18.66
N PRO A 42 -10.98 -4.13 -17.33
CA PRO A 42 -10.84 -3.04 -16.35
C PRO A 42 -9.52 -2.27 -16.50
N ARG A 43 -8.51 -2.88 -17.16
CA ARG A 43 -7.22 -2.27 -17.48
C ARG A 43 -7.31 -1.11 -18.48
N GLN A 44 -8.37 -1.05 -19.29
CA GLN A 44 -8.51 -0.02 -20.32
C GLN A 44 -8.59 1.40 -19.73
N LEU A 45 -9.19 1.55 -18.54
CA LEU A 45 -9.24 2.83 -17.83
C LEU A 45 -7.85 3.30 -17.41
N TRP A 46 -7.03 2.39 -16.86
CA TRP A 46 -5.66 2.67 -16.44
C TRP A 46 -4.75 3.02 -17.62
N TRP A 47 -4.87 2.29 -18.73
CA TRP A 47 -4.16 2.62 -19.97
C TRP A 47 -4.54 4.03 -20.49
N GLY A 48 -5.82 4.40 -20.42
CA GLY A 48 -6.29 5.74 -20.79
C GLY A 48 -5.74 6.85 -19.88
N GLY A 49 -5.77 6.65 -18.56
CA GLY A 49 -5.20 7.59 -17.59
C GLY A 49 -3.67 7.74 -17.74
N LEU A 50 -2.97 6.64 -17.99
CA LEU A 50 -1.54 6.65 -18.28
C LEU A 50 -1.22 7.43 -19.56
N PHE A 51 -2.02 7.29 -20.62
CA PHE A 51 -1.85 8.04 -21.87
C PHE A 51 -2.02 9.53 -21.67
N LEU A 52 -3.10 9.96 -21.01
CA LEU A 52 -3.37 11.37 -20.78
C LEU A 52 -2.28 12.01 -19.90
N SER A 53 -1.93 11.36 -18.79
CA SER A 53 -0.89 11.89 -17.91
C SER A 53 0.49 11.92 -18.57
N SER A 54 0.87 10.88 -19.33
CA SER A 54 2.17 10.85 -20.03
C SER A 54 2.25 11.86 -21.18
N LEU A 55 1.14 12.13 -21.86
CA LEU A 55 1.06 13.21 -22.85
C LEU A 55 1.29 14.58 -22.20
N THR A 56 0.61 14.86 -21.08
CA THR A 56 0.84 16.09 -20.30
C THR A 56 2.27 16.18 -19.80
N ALA A 57 2.81 15.10 -19.23
CA ALA A 57 4.19 15.05 -18.75
C ALA A 57 5.19 15.33 -19.87
N MET A 58 5.05 14.70 -21.03
CA MET A 58 5.91 14.94 -22.19
C MET A 58 5.83 16.41 -22.64
N GLY A 59 4.62 16.94 -22.85
CA GLY A 59 4.43 18.33 -23.26
C GLY A 59 5.05 19.33 -22.29
N SER A 60 4.77 19.18 -21.00
CA SER A 60 5.35 20.04 -19.95
C SER A 60 6.86 19.88 -19.80
N THR A 61 7.43 18.70 -20.11
CA THR A 61 8.89 18.49 -20.11
C THR A 61 9.55 19.30 -21.20
N PHE A 62 9.01 19.27 -22.43
CA PHE A 62 9.54 20.06 -23.55
C PHE A 62 9.45 21.57 -23.27
N GLU A 63 8.33 22.02 -22.69
CA GLU A 63 8.15 23.42 -22.30
C GLU A 63 9.17 23.84 -21.23
N ALA A 64 9.32 23.06 -20.15
CA ALA A 64 10.27 23.35 -19.09
C ALA A 64 11.72 23.42 -19.61
N VAL A 65 12.15 22.45 -20.42
CA VAL A 65 13.49 22.44 -21.03
C VAL A 65 13.68 23.62 -21.98
N ARG A 66 12.67 23.99 -22.77
CA ARG A 66 12.73 25.15 -23.66
C ARG A 66 12.89 26.45 -22.86
N THR A 67 12.08 26.63 -21.81
CA THR A 67 12.15 27.79 -20.92
C THR A 67 13.52 27.88 -20.24
N GLN A 68 14.04 26.77 -19.73
CA GLN A 68 15.36 26.74 -19.12
C GLN A 68 16.48 27.10 -20.12
N ARG A 69 16.42 26.59 -21.35
CA ARG A 69 17.36 26.98 -22.42
C ARG A 69 17.28 28.46 -22.78
N SER A 70 16.10 29.09 -22.69
CA SER A 70 15.98 30.53 -22.96
C SER A 70 16.57 31.40 -21.84
N LEU A 71 16.65 30.88 -20.61
CA LEU A 71 17.22 31.58 -19.46
C LEU A 71 18.72 31.34 -19.30
N THR A 72 19.24 30.24 -19.84
CA THR A 72 20.66 29.88 -19.73
C THR A 72 21.42 30.45 -20.94
N PRO A 73 22.60 31.08 -20.77
CA PRO A 73 23.38 31.57 -21.90
C PRO A 73 23.67 30.43 -22.90
N PRO A 74 23.65 30.71 -24.21
CA PRO A 74 23.69 29.68 -25.27
C PRO A 74 25.00 28.86 -25.32
N THR A 75 25.99 29.18 -24.49
CA THR A 75 27.26 28.47 -24.39
C THR A 75 27.22 27.25 -23.47
N VAL A 76 26.12 27.02 -22.74
CA VAL A 76 25.99 25.89 -21.81
C VAL A 76 25.20 24.76 -22.47
N ASP A 77 25.86 23.63 -22.72
CA ASP A 77 25.22 22.44 -23.27
C ASP A 77 24.12 21.90 -22.33
N PRO A 78 23.03 21.32 -22.88
CA PRO A 78 21.98 20.73 -22.07
C PRO A 78 22.54 19.62 -21.19
N THR A 79 22.21 19.66 -19.90
CA THR A 79 22.72 18.68 -18.94
C THR A 79 22.23 17.26 -19.32
N PRO A 80 23.05 16.21 -19.14
CA PRO A 80 22.64 14.84 -19.44
C PRO A 80 21.31 14.46 -18.77
N THR A 81 21.05 14.98 -17.58
CA THR A 81 19.80 14.80 -16.83
C THR A 81 18.57 15.40 -17.53
N GLN A 82 18.69 16.57 -18.17
CA GLN A 82 17.60 17.14 -18.98
C GLN A 82 17.30 16.26 -20.19
N GLN A 83 18.34 15.73 -20.84
CA GLN A 83 18.18 14.81 -21.97
C GLN A 83 17.47 13.53 -21.52
N TRP A 84 17.83 12.99 -20.35
CA TRP A 84 17.15 11.84 -19.75
C TRP A 84 15.68 12.13 -19.40
N ALA A 85 15.36 13.31 -18.88
CA ALA A 85 13.98 13.71 -18.59
C ALA A 85 13.12 13.72 -19.87
N VAL A 86 13.62 14.35 -20.94
CA VAL A 86 12.94 14.39 -22.24
C VAL A 86 12.80 12.98 -22.82
N ALA A 87 13.90 12.22 -22.88
CA ALA A 87 13.90 10.88 -23.45
C ALA A 87 12.93 9.94 -22.73
N SER A 88 12.96 9.91 -21.40
CA SER A 88 12.09 9.04 -20.59
C SER A 88 10.61 9.44 -20.69
N ALA A 89 10.28 10.73 -20.66
CA ALA A 89 8.90 11.20 -20.83
C ALA A 89 8.36 10.88 -22.24
N THR A 90 9.16 11.14 -23.29
CA THR A 90 8.80 10.80 -24.67
C THR A 90 8.66 9.30 -24.88
N SER A 91 9.58 8.48 -24.36
CA SER A 91 9.48 7.02 -24.44
C SER A 91 8.23 6.50 -23.74
N THR A 92 7.88 7.05 -22.58
CA THR A 92 6.66 6.66 -21.84
C THR A 92 5.40 6.97 -22.66
N PHE A 93 5.32 8.17 -23.23
CA PHE A 93 4.20 8.57 -24.10
C PHE A 93 4.09 7.67 -25.34
N LEU A 94 5.19 7.50 -26.09
CA LEU A 94 5.21 6.72 -27.33
C LEU A 94 4.85 5.25 -27.07
N LEU A 95 5.43 4.62 -26.04
CA LEU A 95 5.10 3.24 -25.68
C LEU A 95 3.63 3.08 -25.28
N THR A 96 3.08 4.04 -24.54
CA THR A 96 1.67 4.03 -24.15
C THR A 96 0.76 4.20 -25.38
N PHE A 97 1.07 5.13 -26.27
CA PHE A 97 0.36 5.34 -27.52
C PHE A 97 0.38 4.10 -28.43
N LEU A 98 1.57 3.50 -28.63
CA LEU A 98 1.73 2.29 -29.43
C LEU A 98 0.97 1.10 -28.82
N THR A 99 0.97 0.97 -27.49
CA THR A 99 0.24 -0.12 -26.83
C THR A 99 -1.28 0.06 -26.96
N LEU A 100 -1.78 1.28 -26.77
CA LEU A 100 -3.21 1.58 -26.94
C LEU A 100 -3.67 1.37 -28.39
N THR A 101 -2.89 1.83 -29.38
CA THR A 101 -3.21 1.61 -30.79
C THR A 101 -3.20 0.12 -31.14
N ALA A 102 -2.21 -0.64 -30.67
CA ALA A 102 -2.15 -2.09 -30.85
C ALA A 102 -3.31 -2.84 -30.18
N GLN A 103 -3.82 -2.35 -29.04
CA GLN A 103 -4.99 -2.93 -28.37
C GLN A 103 -6.30 -2.66 -29.12
N LYS A 104 -6.40 -1.54 -29.86
CA LYS A 104 -7.59 -1.18 -30.66
C LYS A 104 -7.69 -1.93 -31.98
N LEU A 105 -6.57 -2.39 -32.54
CA LEU A 105 -6.54 -3.18 -33.76
C LEU A 105 -6.90 -4.64 -33.47
N PRO A 106 -7.99 -5.21 -34.04
CA PRO A 106 -8.43 -6.58 -33.75
C PRO A 106 -7.35 -7.64 -34.00
N SER A 107 -6.55 -7.45 -35.07
CA SER A 107 -5.50 -8.37 -35.48
C SER A 107 -4.30 -8.43 -34.52
N THR A 108 -4.06 -7.39 -33.72
CA THR A 108 -2.93 -7.34 -32.76
C THR A 108 -3.39 -7.46 -31.31
N SER A 109 -4.64 -7.13 -31.01
CA SER A 109 -5.18 -7.13 -29.65
C SER A 109 -5.01 -8.47 -28.94
N HIS A 110 -5.23 -9.59 -29.65
CA HIS A 110 -5.06 -10.95 -29.13
C HIS A 110 -3.60 -11.34 -28.85
N ARG A 111 -2.63 -10.65 -29.49
CA ARG A 111 -1.19 -10.90 -29.29
C ARG A 111 -0.61 -10.06 -28.16
N VAL A 112 -1.26 -8.96 -27.79
CA VAL A 112 -0.78 -8.05 -26.76
C VAL A 112 -1.46 -8.36 -25.43
N THR A 113 -2.80 -8.34 -25.40
CA THR A 113 -3.58 -8.40 -24.16
C THR A 113 -3.41 -9.75 -23.44
N GLY A 114 -3.06 -9.70 -22.16
CA GLY A 114 -2.84 -10.85 -21.28
C GLY A 114 -1.58 -11.68 -21.58
N THR A 115 -0.72 -11.18 -22.47
CA THR A 115 0.49 -11.91 -22.85
C THR A 115 1.72 -11.46 -22.04
N LYS A 116 2.80 -12.24 -22.13
CA LYS A 116 4.12 -11.85 -21.58
C LYS A 116 4.63 -10.54 -22.20
N LEU A 117 4.23 -10.23 -23.43
CA LEU A 117 4.60 -8.99 -24.09
C LEU A 117 3.99 -7.77 -23.39
N GLU A 118 2.71 -7.82 -23.00
CA GLU A 118 2.07 -6.75 -22.23
C GLU A 118 2.77 -6.54 -20.88
N MET A 119 3.13 -7.62 -20.17
CA MET A 119 3.91 -7.49 -18.92
C MET A 119 5.23 -6.76 -19.15
N THR A 120 6.00 -7.15 -20.17
CA THR A 120 7.29 -6.51 -20.49
C THR A 120 7.10 -5.03 -20.83
N LEU A 121 6.06 -4.69 -21.59
CA LEU A 121 5.74 -3.29 -21.92
C LEU A 121 5.36 -2.49 -20.68
N ILE A 122 4.56 -3.05 -19.77
CA ILE A 122 4.20 -2.40 -18.50
C ILE A 122 5.43 -2.18 -17.61
N LEU A 123 6.32 -3.16 -17.50
CA LEU A 123 7.56 -3.02 -16.73
C LEU A 123 8.48 -1.95 -17.32
N LEU A 124 8.59 -1.90 -18.65
CA LEU A 124 9.38 -0.89 -19.35
C LEU A 124 8.79 0.52 -19.14
N LEU A 125 7.46 0.66 -19.22
CA LEU A 125 6.75 1.90 -18.91
C LEU A 125 6.97 2.34 -17.48
N LEU A 126 6.90 1.41 -16.52
CA LEU A 126 7.16 1.71 -15.11
C LEU A 126 8.60 2.20 -14.89
N ALA A 127 9.58 1.57 -15.55
CA ALA A 127 10.97 1.99 -15.48
C ALA A 127 11.19 3.40 -16.07
N PHE A 128 10.62 3.69 -17.24
CA PHE A 128 10.71 5.03 -17.83
C PHE A 128 9.95 6.09 -17.04
N ALA A 129 8.77 5.76 -16.48
CA ALA A 129 8.04 6.69 -15.63
C ALA A 129 8.81 7.01 -14.33
N ALA A 130 9.46 6.01 -13.71
CA ALA A 130 10.33 6.22 -12.56
C ALA A 130 11.54 7.10 -12.91
N ALA A 131 12.18 6.85 -14.06
CA ALA A 131 13.29 7.67 -14.56
C ALA A 131 12.83 9.11 -14.85
N ALA A 132 11.65 9.30 -15.42
CA ALA A 132 11.07 10.61 -15.69
C ALA A 132 10.80 11.40 -14.40
N VAL A 133 10.23 10.76 -13.37
CA VAL A 133 10.07 11.37 -12.03
C VAL A 133 11.43 11.74 -11.45
N GLY A 134 12.41 10.82 -11.45
CA GLY A 134 13.75 11.07 -10.92
C GLY A 134 14.48 12.21 -11.61
N ALA A 135 14.48 12.25 -12.94
CA ALA A 135 15.16 13.29 -13.72
C ALA A 135 14.45 14.66 -13.64
N SER A 136 13.11 14.66 -13.68
CA SER A 136 12.33 15.90 -13.70
C SER A 136 12.22 16.55 -12.33
N THR A 137 12.17 15.76 -11.25
CA THR A 137 12.00 16.27 -9.88
C THR A 137 13.29 16.44 -9.09
N ASN A 138 14.44 16.23 -9.74
CA ASN A 138 15.76 16.47 -9.14
C ASN A 138 16.03 17.99 -9.04
N PRO A 139 16.23 18.55 -7.83
CA PRO A 139 16.55 19.97 -7.63
C PRO A 139 17.78 20.45 -8.42
N ALA A 140 18.75 19.57 -8.69
CA ALA A 140 19.95 19.91 -9.44
C ALA A 140 19.67 20.20 -10.93
N THR A 141 18.56 19.68 -11.48
CA THR A 141 18.20 19.93 -12.89
C THR A 141 17.45 21.22 -13.07
N GLY A 142 16.76 21.71 -12.03
CA GLY A 142 15.93 22.91 -12.11
C GLY A 142 14.71 22.76 -13.02
N LEU A 143 14.31 21.52 -13.36
CA LEU A 143 13.15 21.24 -14.20
C LEU A 143 11.86 21.39 -13.39
N ALA A 144 11.21 20.31 -12.97
CA ALA A 144 9.96 20.39 -12.21
C ALA A 144 10.16 21.02 -10.84
N VAL A 145 11.35 20.88 -10.28
CA VAL A 145 11.75 21.33 -8.94
C VAL A 145 12.98 22.23 -9.06
N ASN A 146 12.96 23.40 -8.41
CA ASN A 146 14.10 24.32 -8.38
C ASN A 146 15.19 23.85 -7.42
N ALA A 147 16.32 24.56 -7.41
CA ALA A 147 17.45 24.24 -6.55
C ALA A 147 17.11 24.23 -5.05
N SER A 148 16.10 24.99 -4.59
CA SER A 148 15.69 24.97 -3.17
C SER A 148 14.82 23.78 -2.80
N GLY A 149 14.35 22.99 -3.78
CA GLY A 149 13.48 21.83 -3.57
C GLY A 149 11.98 22.13 -3.78
N GLY A 150 11.64 23.35 -4.23
CA GLY A 150 10.27 23.77 -4.50
C GLY A 150 9.80 23.47 -5.91
N VAL A 151 8.51 23.20 -6.09
CA VAL A 151 7.91 22.98 -7.41
C VAL A 151 7.92 24.28 -8.24
N SER A 152 8.64 24.27 -9.36
CA SER A 152 8.69 25.37 -10.33
C SER A 152 7.73 25.19 -11.49
N PHE A 153 7.56 23.95 -11.97
CA PHE A 153 6.63 23.63 -13.06
C PHE A 153 5.60 22.61 -12.55
N GLY A 154 4.50 23.11 -12.00
CA GLY A 154 3.46 22.28 -11.37
C GLY A 154 2.91 21.18 -12.28
N ASN A 155 2.56 21.51 -13.53
CA ASN A 155 2.04 20.54 -14.49
C ASN A 155 3.03 19.39 -14.74
N LEU A 156 4.32 19.70 -14.93
CA LEU A 156 5.36 18.69 -15.09
C LEU A 156 5.50 17.82 -13.83
N TYR A 157 5.54 18.45 -12.65
CA TYR A 157 5.67 17.76 -11.38
C TYR A 157 4.52 16.77 -11.15
N TYR A 158 3.28 17.24 -11.21
CA TYR A 158 2.13 16.38 -10.93
C TYR A 158 1.89 15.35 -12.04
N ALA A 159 2.06 15.72 -13.31
CA ALA A 159 1.83 14.78 -14.41
C ALA A 159 2.83 13.61 -14.36
N THR A 160 4.12 13.85 -14.11
CA THR A 160 5.12 12.77 -14.01
C THR A 160 4.81 11.81 -12.85
N TRP A 161 4.42 12.34 -11.68
CA TRP A 161 3.98 11.52 -10.54
C TRP A 161 2.71 10.71 -10.83
N VAL A 162 1.70 11.32 -11.46
CA VAL A 162 0.46 10.63 -11.85
C VAL A 162 0.73 9.54 -12.91
N THR A 163 1.64 9.79 -13.85
CA THR A 163 2.09 8.80 -14.84
C THR A 163 2.75 7.62 -14.14
N PHE A 164 3.65 7.85 -13.19
CA PHE A 164 4.27 6.79 -12.39
C PHE A 164 3.24 5.98 -11.59
N ALA A 165 2.32 6.66 -10.89
CA ALA A 165 1.26 6.00 -10.13
C ALA A 165 0.33 5.17 -11.03
N SER A 166 -0.01 5.67 -12.21
CA SER A 166 -0.84 4.96 -13.19
C SER A 166 -0.13 3.72 -13.75
N ALA A 167 1.17 3.81 -14.04
CA ALA A 167 1.99 2.68 -14.47
C ALA A 167 2.08 1.61 -13.38
N MET A 168 2.22 2.02 -12.11
CA MET A 168 2.19 1.11 -10.97
C MET A 168 0.83 0.41 -10.82
N ALA A 169 -0.28 1.17 -10.86
CA ALA A 169 -1.63 0.62 -10.79
C ALA A 169 -1.90 -0.37 -11.93
N LEU A 170 -1.43 -0.06 -13.13
CA LEU A 170 -1.53 -0.93 -14.30
C LEU A 170 -0.74 -2.24 -14.11
N CYS A 171 0.47 -2.17 -13.54
CA CYS A 171 1.26 -3.34 -13.18
C CYS A 171 0.54 -4.24 -12.16
N LEU A 172 0.00 -3.64 -11.09
CA LEU A 172 -0.78 -4.38 -10.09
C LEU A 172 -2.04 -5.01 -10.68
N ALA A 173 -2.75 -4.28 -11.55
CA ALA A 173 -3.93 -4.79 -12.26
C ALA A 173 -3.56 -5.97 -13.17
N PHE A 174 -2.43 -5.91 -13.88
CA PHE A 174 -1.95 -7.01 -14.71
C PHE A 174 -1.61 -8.25 -13.89
N VAL A 175 -0.87 -8.09 -12.79
CA VAL A 175 -0.53 -9.19 -11.88
C VAL A 175 -1.80 -9.84 -11.33
N ARG A 176 -2.80 -9.05 -10.94
CA ARG A 176 -4.10 -9.54 -10.46
C ARG A 176 -4.83 -10.37 -11.51
N THR A 177 -4.95 -9.88 -12.74
CA THR A 177 -5.75 -10.55 -13.78
C THR A 177 -5.07 -11.77 -14.38
N GLU A 178 -3.75 -11.73 -14.61
CA GLU A 178 -3.05 -12.80 -15.35
C GLU A 178 -2.39 -13.84 -14.45
N ARG A 179 -1.94 -13.45 -13.24
CA ARG A 179 -1.33 -14.39 -12.29
C ARG A 179 -2.33 -14.93 -11.27
N GLY A 180 -3.54 -14.35 -11.21
CA GLY A 180 -4.50 -14.62 -10.16
C GLY A 180 -3.99 -14.23 -8.77
N VAL A 181 -2.90 -13.46 -8.70
CA VAL A 181 -2.33 -12.97 -7.45
C VAL A 181 -3.02 -11.65 -7.16
N ASP A 182 -4.08 -11.72 -6.38
CA ASP A 182 -4.75 -10.52 -5.86
C ASP A 182 -3.88 -9.93 -4.75
N VAL A 183 -2.87 -9.13 -5.15
CA VAL A 183 -1.94 -8.46 -4.22
C VAL A 183 -2.69 -7.64 -3.19
N GLU A 184 -3.80 -7.01 -3.58
CA GLU A 184 -4.63 -6.22 -2.68
C GLU A 184 -5.31 -7.12 -1.65
N GLN A 185 -5.92 -8.22 -2.07
CA GLN A 185 -6.55 -9.19 -1.17
C GLN A 185 -5.51 -9.88 -0.28
N GLU A 186 -4.31 -10.17 -0.79
CA GLU A 186 -3.21 -10.79 -0.04
C GLU A 186 -2.59 -9.80 0.96
N LEU A 187 -2.49 -8.51 0.62
CA LEU A 187 -2.10 -7.47 1.57
C LEU A 187 -3.18 -7.26 2.63
N ARG A 188 -4.45 -7.31 2.24
CA ARG A 188 -5.60 -7.18 3.15
C ARG A 188 -5.74 -8.38 4.08
N SER A 189 -5.51 -9.59 3.59
CA SER A 189 -5.54 -10.83 4.38
C SER A 189 -4.43 -10.87 5.43
N ARG A 190 -3.28 -10.23 5.15
CA ARG A 190 -2.17 -10.04 6.10
C ARG A 190 -2.41 -8.92 7.13
N GLY A 191 -3.55 -8.26 7.05
CA GLY A 191 -4.01 -7.23 7.97
C GLY A 191 -3.61 -5.79 7.56
N ASN A 192 -4.46 -4.84 7.93
CA ASN A 192 -4.29 -3.41 7.58
C ASN A 192 -2.91 -2.84 7.98
N ARG A 193 -2.35 -3.30 9.11
CA ARG A 193 -1.01 -2.88 9.56
C ARG A 193 0.11 -3.25 8.60
N PHE A 194 0.05 -4.43 7.98
CA PHE A 194 1.07 -4.87 7.03
C PHE A 194 1.14 -3.92 5.84
N ARG A 195 -0.03 -3.52 5.31
CA ARG A 195 -0.13 -2.53 4.23
C ARG A 195 0.49 -1.19 4.64
N SER A 196 0.23 -0.72 5.86
CA SER A 196 0.83 0.53 6.36
C SER A 196 2.36 0.48 6.43
N TRP A 197 2.93 -0.65 6.87
CA TRP A 197 4.38 -0.85 6.88
C TRP A 197 5.01 -0.87 5.48
N VAL A 198 4.34 -1.48 4.50
CA VAL A 198 4.80 -1.46 3.10
C VAL A 198 4.79 -0.03 2.54
N ILE A 199 3.73 0.74 2.81
CA ILE A 199 3.66 2.15 2.41
C ILE A 199 4.77 2.96 3.09
N LEU A 200 5.04 2.73 4.38
CA LEU A 200 6.15 3.38 5.09
C LEU A 200 7.51 3.11 4.44
N ILE A 201 7.78 1.89 3.96
CA ILE A 201 9.04 1.61 3.23
C ILE A 201 9.15 2.55 2.02
N VAL A 202 8.09 2.65 1.21
CA VAL A 202 8.11 3.50 0.01
C VAL A 202 8.27 4.97 0.36
N THR A 203 7.53 5.49 1.33
CA THR A 203 7.56 6.93 1.64
C THR A 203 8.86 7.32 2.36
N THR A 204 9.40 6.46 3.23
CA THR A 204 10.70 6.68 3.89
C THR A 204 11.86 6.66 2.87
N LEU A 205 11.80 5.82 1.84
CA LEU A 205 12.74 5.85 0.72
C LEU A 205 12.65 7.16 -0.07
N ILE A 206 11.45 7.69 -0.31
CA ILE A 206 11.28 9.00 -0.98
C ILE A 206 11.85 10.13 -0.11
N VAL A 207 11.62 10.11 1.22
CA VAL A 207 12.21 11.08 2.15
C VAL A 207 13.74 11.03 2.09
N MET A 208 14.31 9.83 2.15
CA MET A 208 15.76 9.61 2.09
C MET A 208 16.35 10.12 0.78
N ALA A 209 15.79 9.70 -0.36
CA ALA A 209 16.27 10.06 -1.69
C ALA A 209 16.11 11.56 -1.98
N SER A 210 14.98 12.16 -1.60
CA SER A 210 14.74 13.60 -1.77
C SER A 210 15.69 14.42 -0.90
N SER A 211 15.92 13.99 0.35
CA SER A 211 16.86 14.67 1.26
C SER A 211 18.30 14.57 0.75
N ALA A 212 18.71 13.42 0.20
CA ALA A 212 20.03 13.23 -0.39
C ALA A 212 20.21 14.14 -1.61
N SER A 213 19.21 14.17 -2.50
CA SER A 213 19.24 15.02 -3.68
C SER A 213 19.28 16.52 -3.34
N SER A 214 18.53 16.97 -2.32
CA SER A 214 18.63 18.34 -1.81
C SER A 214 19.98 18.64 -1.15
N TYR A 215 20.58 17.64 -0.47
CA TYR A 215 21.91 17.77 0.11
C TYR A 215 22.95 17.95 -1.01
N ASP A 216 22.97 17.07 -2.00
CA ASP A 216 23.94 17.13 -3.11
C ASP A 216 23.82 18.46 -3.87
N ALA A 217 22.59 18.92 -4.13
CA ALA A 217 22.35 20.16 -4.86
C ALA A 217 22.84 21.44 -4.13
N GLN A 218 22.79 21.48 -2.80
CA GLN A 218 23.03 22.71 -2.01
C GLN A 218 24.31 22.66 -1.15
N CYS A 219 24.85 21.47 -0.90
CA CYS A 219 25.91 21.26 0.09
C CYS A 219 27.21 20.74 -0.51
N ASP A 220 27.18 20.10 -1.68
CA ASP A 220 28.35 19.51 -2.32
C ASP A 220 29.03 20.43 -3.36
N GLY A 221 28.45 21.61 -3.65
CA GLY A 221 29.00 22.55 -4.63
C GLY A 221 30.33 23.19 -4.21
N GLU A 222 31.27 23.31 -5.16
CA GLU A 222 32.58 23.98 -4.99
C GLU A 222 32.49 25.52 -4.90
N VAL A 223 31.36 26.13 -5.25
CA VAL A 223 31.22 27.59 -5.20
C VAL A 223 31.15 28.04 -3.74
N VAL A 224 32.27 28.60 -3.26
CA VAL A 224 32.63 28.85 -1.85
C VAL A 224 31.79 29.92 -1.15
N GLU A 225 30.93 30.67 -1.85
CA GLU A 225 30.26 31.86 -1.30
C GLU A 225 29.03 31.56 -0.40
N VAL A 226 29.26 30.82 0.70
CA VAL A 226 28.34 30.58 1.83
C VAL A 226 27.47 29.32 1.68
N ARG A 227 28.08 28.15 1.97
CA ARG A 227 27.32 26.91 2.22
C ARG A 227 26.38 27.11 3.42
N PRO A 228 25.06 26.90 3.29
CA PRO A 228 24.13 27.05 4.40
C PRO A 228 24.25 25.86 5.37
N VAL A 229 25.22 25.90 6.29
CA VAL A 229 25.55 24.81 7.24
C VAL A 229 24.30 24.26 7.95
N LYS A 230 23.35 25.13 8.33
CA LYS A 230 22.10 24.73 8.98
C LYS A 230 21.17 23.94 8.05
N TYR A 231 21.09 24.30 6.77
CA TYR A 231 20.31 23.59 5.75
C TYR A 231 20.90 22.20 5.50
N CYS A 232 22.23 22.11 5.33
CA CYS A 232 22.92 20.84 5.08
C CYS A 232 22.77 19.85 6.23
N ARG A 233 22.87 20.32 7.48
CA ARG A 233 22.62 19.49 8.66
C ARG A 233 21.17 18.98 8.72
N ARG A 234 20.20 19.80 8.30
CA ARG A 234 18.79 19.39 8.20
C ARG A 234 18.57 18.34 7.11
N ALA A 235 19.16 18.52 5.93
CA ALA A 235 19.07 17.55 4.85
C ALA A 235 19.74 16.21 5.23
N ALA A 236 20.92 16.24 5.86
CA ALA A 236 21.58 15.04 6.38
C ALA A 236 20.74 14.31 7.45
N LEU A 237 20.03 15.05 8.31
CA LEU A 237 19.06 14.45 9.23
C LEU A 237 17.92 13.76 8.45
N GLY A 238 17.39 14.38 7.40
CA GLY A 238 16.36 13.77 6.55
C GLY A 238 16.80 12.45 5.92
N VAL A 239 18.04 12.39 5.42
CA VAL A 239 18.65 11.14 4.92
C VAL A 239 18.71 10.09 6.03
N SER A 240 19.20 10.47 7.21
CA SER A 240 19.36 9.56 8.36
C SER A 240 18.01 9.00 8.84
N VAL A 241 17.02 9.88 9.04
CA VAL A 241 15.67 9.52 9.47
C VAL A 241 14.99 8.62 8.42
N GLY A 242 15.12 8.96 7.13
CA GLY A 242 14.62 8.13 6.03
C GLY A 242 15.24 6.73 6.01
N CYS A 243 16.55 6.63 6.21
CA CYS A 243 17.26 5.35 6.31
C CYS A 243 16.78 4.51 7.50
N VAL A 244 16.72 5.10 8.69
CA VAL A 244 16.21 4.42 9.90
C VAL A 244 14.77 3.95 9.70
N GLY A 245 13.90 4.81 9.16
CA GLY A 245 12.51 4.48 8.85
C GLY A 245 12.38 3.32 7.86
N CYS A 246 13.19 3.31 6.80
CA CYS A 246 13.19 2.25 5.80
C CYS A 246 13.66 0.92 6.40
N VAL A 247 14.79 0.90 7.11
CA VAL A 247 15.34 -0.32 7.73
C VAL A 247 14.38 -0.88 8.78
N ALA A 248 13.86 -0.03 9.67
CA ALA A 248 12.90 -0.46 10.69
C ALA A 248 11.64 -1.08 10.06
N SER A 249 11.09 -0.44 9.03
CA SER A 249 9.90 -0.94 8.34
C SER A 249 10.17 -2.26 7.61
N LEU A 250 11.33 -2.40 6.95
CA LEU A 250 11.75 -3.66 6.32
C LEU A 250 11.92 -4.79 7.34
N VAL A 251 12.50 -4.51 8.51
CA VAL A 251 12.66 -5.49 9.59
C VAL A 251 11.30 -5.98 10.09
N ILE A 252 10.33 -5.09 10.30
CA ILE A 252 8.98 -5.48 10.72
C ILE A 252 8.26 -6.31 9.64
N VAL A 253 8.33 -5.89 8.39
CA VAL A 253 7.77 -6.66 7.26
C VAL A 253 8.41 -8.04 7.18
N ALA A 254 9.75 -8.12 7.21
CA ALA A 254 10.48 -9.38 7.18
C ALA A 254 10.12 -10.29 8.37
N MET A 255 10.05 -9.74 9.59
CA MET A 255 9.64 -10.46 10.80
C MET A 255 8.24 -11.06 10.63
N ARG A 256 7.26 -10.30 10.12
CA ARG A 256 5.92 -10.83 9.82
C ARG A 256 5.97 -11.96 8.79
N LEU A 257 6.71 -11.78 7.70
CA LEU A 257 6.82 -12.79 6.65
C LEU A 257 7.45 -14.10 7.17
N LEU A 258 8.45 -14.00 8.04
CA LEU A 258 9.15 -15.15 8.61
C LEU A 258 8.33 -15.85 9.70
N CYS A 259 7.69 -15.11 10.61
CA CYS A 259 6.89 -15.68 11.69
C CYS A 259 5.60 -16.36 11.19
N LEU A 260 5.00 -15.88 10.09
CA LEU A 260 3.82 -16.50 9.49
C LEU A 260 4.11 -17.91 8.95
N LYS A 261 5.33 -18.15 8.44
CA LYS A 261 5.71 -19.45 7.86
C LYS A 261 5.83 -20.55 8.91
N GLN A 262 6.07 -20.20 10.17
CA GLN A 262 6.40 -21.15 11.23
C GLN A 262 5.17 -21.77 11.91
N GLY A 263 3.97 -21.23 11.67
CA GLY A 263 2.74 -21.69 12.32
C GLY A 263 2.11 -22.97 11.76
N GLN A 264 2.63 -23.55 10.67
CA GLN A 264 1.97 -24.65 9.97
C GLN A 264 2.47 -26.05 10.39
N ASP A 265 3.66 -26.18 10.99
CA ASP A 265 4.26 -27.49 11.28
C ASP A 265 4.36 -27.85 12.78
N ASP A 266 4.10 -26.91 13.70
CA ASP A 266 4.28 -27.14 15.14
C ASP A 266 2.93 -27.27 15.89
N ASP A 267 2.35 -28.48 15.85
CA ASP A 267 1.20 -28.93 16.67
C ASP A 267 1.53 -29.02 18.19
N ARG A 268 2.72 -28.56 18.62
CA ARG A 268 3.20 -28.64 20.00
C ARG A 268 2.96 -27.35 20.79
N GLY A 269 1.69 -27.01 21.03
CA GLY A 269 1.19 -26.27 22.22
C GLY A 269 1.80 -24.91 22.63
N ASN A 270 2.84 -24.39 21.99
CA ASN A 270 3.59 -23.19 22.42
C ASN A 270 3.45 -22.00 21.45
N GLY A 271 2.51 -22.06 20.51
CA GLY A 271 2.33 -21.06 19.45
C GLY A 271 1.90 -19.66 19.93
N ASN A 272 1.51 -19.50 21.20
CA ASN A 272 0.94 -18.24 21.69
C ASN A 272 2.00 -17.17 22.06
N GLN A 273 3.30 -17.50 22.07
CA GLN A 273 4.35 -16.57 22.46
C GLN A 273 4.90 -15.72 21.30
N SER A 274 4.99 -16.28 20.09
CA SER A 274 5.56 -15.59 18.91
C SER A 274 4.77 -14.33 18.53
N ASN A 275 3.44 -14.43 18.49
CA ASN A 275 2.57 -13.32 18.10
C ASN A 275 2.66 -12.12 19.05
N LYS A 276 2.92 -12.37 20.35
CA LYS A 276 3.07 -11.30 21.35
C LYS A 276 4.34 -10.48 21.11
N MET A 277 5.42 -11.14 20.73
CA MET A 277 6.70 -10.47 20.46
C MET A 277 6.62 -9.61 19.20
N VAL A 278 6.03 -10.13 18.13
CA VAL A 278 5.81 -9.38 16.86
C VAL A 278 4.95 -8.15 17.12
N PHE A 279 3.85 -8.30 17.87
CA PHE A 279 2.97 -7.18 18.23
C PHE A 279 3.68 -6.12 19.08
N ALA A 280 4.44 -6.53 20.11
CA ALA A 280 5.18 -5.60 20.96
C ALA A 280 6.26 -4.85 20.17
N ALA A 281 6.99 -5.55 19.29
CA ALA A 281 8.02 -4.96 18.44
C ALA A 281 7.43 -3.94 17.46
N GLU A 282 6.26 -4.22 16.87
CA GLU A 282 5.54 -3.25 16.04
C GLU A 282 5.11 -2.01 16.80
N GLY A 283 4.51 -2.17 17.98
CA GLY A 283 4.05 -1.05 18.78
C GLY A 283 5.20 -0.14 19.22
N ILE A 284 6.30 -0.73 19.70
CA ILE A 284 7.50 0.01 20.13
C ILE A 284 8.15 0.71 18.93
N THR A 285 8.37 -0.01 17.83
CA THR A 285 8.98 0.55 16.61
C THR A 285 8.12 1.65 16.03
N GLY A 286 6.80 1.44 15.95
CA GLY A 286 5.84 2.44 15.49
C GLY A 286 5.86 3.71 16.34
N ALA A 287 5.89 3.59 17.67
CA ALA A 287 5.97 4.72 18.58
C ALA A 287 7.28 5.51 18.43
N VAL A 288 8.42 4.81 18.32
CA VAL A 288 9.73 5.44 18.07
C VAL A 288 9.73 6.20 16.74
N LEU A 289 9.24 5.56 15.67
CA LEU A 289 9.15 6.20 14.35
C LEU A 289 8.19 7.40 14.37
N PHE A 290 7.07 7.33 15.08
CA PHE A 290 6.13 8.43 15.22
C PHE A 290 6.78 9.66 15.89
N CYS A 291 7.48 9.47 17.00
CA CYS A 291 8.22 10.56 17.66
C CYS A 291 9.32 11.13 16.76
N MET A 292 10.08 10.25 16.09
CA MET A 292 11.16 10.64 15.19
C MET A 292 10.62 11.44 13.99
N TYR A 293 9.54 10.98 13.35
CA TYR A 293 8.93 11.67 12.21
C TYR A 293 8.17 12.93 12.61
N GLY A 294 7.59 13.00 13.82
CA GLY A 294 7.03 14.23 14.36
C GLY A 294 8.08 15.33 14.47
N PHE A 295 9.27 15.00 15.01
CA PHE A 295 10.40 15.92 15.01
C PHE A 295 10.93 16.20 13.60
N ALA A 296 11.06 15.17 12.76
CA ALA A 296 11.60 15.32 11.41
C ALA A 296 10.72 16.25 10.55
N VAL A 297 9.39 16.11 10.58
CA VAL A 297 8.48 17.02 9.89
C VAL A 297 8.71 18.46 10.37
N ALA A 298 8.63 18.71 11.67
CA ALA A 298 8.84 20.05 12.22
C ALA A 298 10.20 20.66 11.85
N TYR A 299 11.27 19.85 11.82
CA TYR A 299 12.62 20.30 11.53
C TYR A 299 12.89 20.49 10.03
N LEU A 300 12.47 19.53 9.20
CA LEU A 300 12.70 19.51 7.75
C LEU A 300 11.82 20.52 7.03
N THR A 301 10.56 20.69 7.44
CA THR A 301 9.60 21.60 6.80
C THR A 301 9.52 22.97 7.48
N SER A 302 10.41 23.26 8.43
CA SER A 302 10.56 24.63 8.97
C SER A 302 10.94 25.61 7.86
N GLU A 303 10.67 26.91 8.03
CA GLU A 303 10.90 27.97 7.03
C GLU A 303 12.29 27.93 6.36
N LYS A 304 13.33 27.56 7.12
CA LYS A 304 14.73 27.46 6.65
C LYS A 304 15.18 26.01 6.37
N GLY A 305 14.23 25.09 6.25
CA GLY A 305 14.46 23.66 6.09
C GLY A 305 14.48 23.23 4.62
N PRO A 306 15.09 22.07 4.30
CA PRO A 306 15.13 21.54 2.94
C PRO A 306 13.75 21.14 2.41
N GLY A 307 12.78 20.88 3.30
CA GLY A 307 11.39 20.63 2.95
C GLY A 307 10.48 21.84 3.16
N ALA A 308 11.00 23.06 3.33
CA ALA A 308 10.16 24.25 3.44
C ALA A 308 9.40 24.53 2.12
N PRO A 309 10.07 24.43 0.95
CA PRO A 309 9.37 24.54 -0.32
C PRO A 309 8.46 23.33 -0.54
N ILE A 310 7.28 23.58 -1.09
CA ILE A 310 6.34 22.51 -1.45
C ILE A 310 6.97 21.68 -2.57
N GLY A 311 7.16 20.38 -2.33
CA GLY A 311 7.84 19.44 -3.22
C GLY A 311 7.94 18.04 -2.63
N ASN A 312 8.78 17.17 -3.22
CA ASN A 312 8.86 15.75 -2.84
C ASN A 312 9.12 15.55 -1.35
N LEU A 313 10.07 16.30 -0.78
CA LEU A 313 10.45 16.17 0.64
C LEU A 313 9.33 16.65 1.58
N TYR A 314 8.62 17.73 1.23
CA TYR A 314 7.46 18.19 1.98
C TYR A 314 6.36 17.11 2.01
N TYR A 315 5.90 16.65 0.84
CA TYR A 315 4.80 15.68 0.78
C TYR A 315 5.18 14.34 1.42
N SER A 316 6.36 13.80 1.11
CA SER A 316 6.77 12.49 1.62
C SER A 316 7.01 12.49 3.14
N SER A 317 7.52 13.57 3.73
CA SER A 317 7.68 13.66 5.18
C SER A 317 6.34 13.70 5.91
N TRP A 318 5.38 14.49 5.43
CA TRP A 318 4.01 14.55 5.97
C TRP A 318 3.26 13.23 5.82
N ILE A 319 3.31 12.60 4.63
CA ILE A 319 2.69 11.29 4.42
C ILE A 319 3.33 10.26 5.37
N THR A 320 4.65 10.24 5.49
CA THR A 320 5.34 9.30 6.38
C THR A 320 4.92 9.51 7.84
N PHE A 321 4.83 10.75 8.30
CA PHE A 321 4.31 11.06 9.64
C PHE A 321 2.87 10.57 9.83
N GLY A 322 1.97 10.86 8.90
CA GLY A 322 0.59 10.36 8.93
C GLY A 322 0.53 8.82 8.96
N MET A 323 1.38 8.15 8.19
CA MET A 323 1.46 6.69 8.19
C MET A 323 1.99 6.13 9.51
N THR A 324 2.98 6.76 10.14
CA THR A 324 3.44 6.35 11.49
C THR A 324 2.36 6.53 12.54
N PHE A 325 1.55 7.59 12.44
CA PHE A 325 0.38 7.79 13.29
C PHE A 325 -0.63 6.65 13.13
N PHE A 326 -1.01 6.30 11.90
CA PHE A 326 -1.94 5.19 11.64
C PHE A 326 -1.42 3.83 12.13
N VAL A 327 -0.11 3.59 12.09
CA VAL A 327 0.47 2.36 12.66
C VAL A 327 0.32 2.35 14.19
N VAL A 328 0.61 3.46 14.86
CA VAL A 328 0.50 3.57 16.32
C VAL A 328 -0.96 3.45 16.77
N THR A 329 -1.90 4.13 16.11
CA THR A 329 -3.33 4.03 16.45
C THR A 329 -3.85 2.61 16.29
N SER A 330 -3.48 1.93 15.19
CA SER A 330 -3.86 0.54 14.97
C SER A 330 -3.28 -0.41 16.03
N CYS A 331 -2.05 -0.19 16.49
CA CYS A 331 -1.48 -0.95 17.60
C CYS A 331 -2.22 -0.68 18.92
N PHE A 332 -2.64 0.57 19.14
CA PHE A 332 -3.38 0.95 20.35
C PHE A 332 -4.78 0.32 20.39
N GLU A 333 -5.52 0.34 19.28
CA GLU A 333 -6.84 -0.30 19.16
C GLU A 333 -6.77 -1.79 19.47
N GLU A 334 -5.81 -2.51 18.89
CA GLU A 334 -5.62 -3.93 19.16
C GLU A 334 -5.19 -4.20 20.61
N PHE A 335 -4.38 -3.32 21.20
CA PHE A 335 -4.03 -3.43 22.61
C PHE A 335 -5.26 -3.30 23.52
N GLN A 336 -6.16 -2.36 23.22
CA GLN A 336 -7.41 -2.20 23.96
C GLN A 336 -8.34 -3.40 23.77
N ALA A 337 -8.45 -3.92 22.54
CA ALA A 337 -9.21 -5.13 22.25
C ALA A 337 -8.67 -6.36 23.01
N ALA A 338 -7.35 -6.53 23.06
CA ALA A 338 -6.72 -7.61 23.83
C ALA A 338 -6.99 -7.46 25.34
N LYS A 339 -6.95 -6.23 25.86
CA LYS A 339 -7.24 -5.93 27.26
C LYS A 339 -8.68 -6.26 27.63
N SER A 340 -9.66 -5.90 26.79
CA SER A 340 -11.08 -6.19 27.03
C SER A 340 -11.35 -7.71 27.02
N MET A 341 -10.76 -8.45 26.08
CA MET A 341 -10.89 -9.92 26.03
C MET A 341 -10.31 -10.61 27.29
N ILE A 342 -9.17 -10.14 27.81
CA ILE A 342 -8.58 -10.68 29.05
C ILE A 342 -9.49 -10.42 30.24
N LEU A 343 -10.07 -9.22 30.33
CA LEU A 343 -10.98 -8.86 31.42
C LEU A 343 -12.25 -9.71 31.37
N THR A 344 -12.89 -9.83 30.21
CA THR A 344 -14.08 -10.66 30.00
C THR A 344 -13.80 -12.13 30.31
N GLY A 345 -12.65 -12.66 29.88
CA GLY A 345 -12.23 -14.03 30.20
C GLY A 345 -12.03 -14.27 31.71
N ARG A 346 -11.57 -13.27 32.46
CA ARG A 346 -11.46 -13.37 33.93
C ARG A 346 -12.83 -13.36 34.61
N LEU A 347 -13.74 -12.50 34.17
CA LEU A 347 -15.11 -12.45 34.69
C LEU A 347 -15.86 -13.76 34.43
N GLN A 348 -15.73 -14.33 33.24
CA GLN A 348 -16.35 -15.61 32.89
C GLN A 348 -15.80 -16.77 33.74
N ARG A 349 -14.50 -16.78 34.05
CA ARG A 349 -13.90 -17.76 34.98
C ARG A 349 -14.41 -17.59 36.41
N GLN A 350 -14.60 -16.34 36.86
CA GLN A 350 -15.17 -16.07 38.19
C GLN A 350 -16.62 -16.56 38.29
N HIS A 351 -17.43 -16.33 37.26
CA HIS A 351 -18.81 -16.84 37.21
C HIS A 351 -18.85 -18.38 37.18
N GLN A 352 -17.94 -19.01 36.45
CA GLN A 352 -17.86 -20.47 36.39
C GLN A 352 -17.38 -21.09 37.72
N GLN A 353 -16.55 -20.38 38.50
CA GLN A 353 -16.17 -20.82 39.86
C GLN A 353 -17.26 -20.56 40.90
N GLN A 354 -18.15 -19.59 40.69
CA GLN A 354 -19.25 -19.28 41.61
C GLN A 354 -20.49 -20.14 41.40
N GLN A 355 -20.60 -20.90 40.29
CA GLN A 355 -21.65 -21.91 40.20
C GLN A 355 -21.34 -23.04 41.19
N PRO A 356 -22.17 -23.23 42.24
CA PRO A 356 -21.96 -24.30 43.19
C PRO A 356 -21.96 -25.63 42.44
N PRO A 357 -21.09 -26.59 42.79
CA PRO A 357 -21.02 -27.88 42.14
C PRO A 357 -22.39 -28.56 42.23
N GLN A 358 -23.15 -28.54 41.12
CA GLN A 358 -24.46 -29.20 41.03
C GLN A 358 -24.34 -30.73 41.06
N SER A 359 -23.14 -31.28 41.23
CA SER A 359 -22.88 -32.72 41.34
C SER A 359 -23.43 -33.35 42.62
N ILE A 360 -23.96 -32.59 43.59
CA ILE A 360 -24.55 -33.18 44.81
C ILE A 360 -26.07 -33.32 44.72
N LEU A 361 -26.74 -32.64 43.77
CA LEU A 361 -28.21 -32.68 43.66
C LEU A 361 -28.71 -33.45 42.43
N ARG A 362 -27.96 -34.45 41.96
CA ARG A 362 -28.40 -35.34 40.87
C ARG A 362 -28.48 -36.82 41.24
N ASP A 363 -27.97 -37.20 42.42
CA ASP A 363 -28.07 -38.58 42.92
C ASP A 363 -29.35 -38.84 43.74
N THR A 364 -30.15 -37.82 44.04
CA THR A 364 -31.40 -37.97 44.82
C THR A 364 -32.67 -38.05 43.96
N GLU A 365 -32.59 -37.89 42.64
CA GLU A 365 -33.75 -37.86 41.73
C GLU A 365 -33.78 -39.03 40.72
N SER A 366 -32.99 -40.08 40.93
CA SER A 366 -33.00 -41.29 40.10
C SER A 366 -33.81 -42.46 40.69
N LEU A 367 -34.66 -42.23 41.70
CA LEU A 367 -35.42 -43.31 42.34
C LEU A 367 -36.91 -43.41 41.97
N HIS A 368 -37.51 -42.44 41.28
CA HIS A 368 -38.90 -42.56 40.81
C HIS A 368 -39.12 -41.89 39.45
N ALA A 369 -39.02 -42.67 38.37
CA ALA A 369 -39.78 -42.41 37.15
C ALA A 369 -40.15 -43.73 36.46
N PRO A 370 -41.45 -44.00 36.20
CA PRO A 370 -41.90 -45.20 35.50
C PRO A 370 -41.55 -45.10 34.01
N SER A 371 -41.15 -46.24 33.48
CA SER A 371 -41.05 -46.52 32.06
C SER A 371 -42.39 -46.32 31.35
N ASP A 372 -42.46 -45.37 30.43
CA ASP A 372 -43.37 -45.49 29.29
C ASP A 372 -42.81 -44.89 28.00
N VAL A 373 -43.20 -45.59 26.95
CA VAL A 373 -42.75 -45.59 25.56
C VAL A 373 -43.15 -44.31 24.84
N THR A 374 -42.24 -43.71 24.06
CA THR A 374 -42.46 -43.39 22.64
C THR A 374 -41.20 -42.80 21.99
N SER A 375 -40.74 -43.48 20.95
CA SER A 375 -39.66 -43.06 20.07
C SER A 375 -40.12 -41.89 19.19
N LEU A 376 -39.44 -40.75 19.28
CA LEU A 376 -39.39 -39.79 18.18
C LEU A 376 -37.94 -39.31 18.01
N ASP A 377 -37.36 -39.78 16.91
CA ASP A 377 -36.01 -39.49 16.44
C ASP A 377 -35.89 -38.00 16.08
N THR A 378 -35.21 -37.22 16.91
CA THR A 378 -34.83 -35.84 16.62
C THR A 378 -33.32 -35.69 16.66
N GLY A 379 -32.76 -35.72 15.45
CA GLY A 379 -31.58 -35.01 14.98
C GLY A 379 -30.64 -34.40 16.02
N ARG A 380 -29.60 -35.17 16.33
CA ARG A 380 -28.23 -34.76 16.69
C ARG A 380 -27.87 -33.31 16.33
N VAL A 381 -28.06 -32.39 17.27
CA VAL A 381 -27.48 -31.03 17.22
C VAL A 381 -25.99 -31.16 17.53
N GLY A 382 -25.18 -31.23 16.47
CA GLY A 382 -23.73 -31.12 16.58
C GLY A 382 -23.34 -29.73 17.07
N ALA A 383 -22.40 -29.68 18.01
CA ALA A 383 -21.71 -28.47 18.41
C ALA A 383 -21.14 -27.80 17.14
N GLY A 384 -21.74 -26.68 16.75
CA GLY A 384 -21.32 -25.88 15.61
C GLY A 384 -19.98 -25.18 15.91
N PRO A 385 -19.17 -24.90 14.88
CA PRO A 385 -18.00 -24.04 15.02
C PRO A 385 -18.44 -22.65 15.51
N SER A 386 -17.69 -22.08 16.45
CA SER A 386 -17.83 -20.68 16.85
C SER A 386 -17.53 -19.78 15.65
N ASP A 387 -18.59 -19.38 14.96
CA ASP A 387 -18.53 -18.51 13.80
C ASP A 387 -18.32 -17.07 14.26
N TRP A 388 -17.05 -16.64 14.25
CA TRP A 388 -16.63 -15.27 14.59
C TRP A 388 -17.29 -14.19 13.71
N SER A 389 -17.83 -14.56 12.55
CA SER A 389 -18.46 -13.61 11.62
C SER A 389 -19.83 -13.09 12.07
N VAL A 390 -20.47 -13.75 13.04
CA VAL A 390 -21.75 -13.28 13.63
C VAL A 390 -21.48 -12.19 14.67
N GLN A 391 -20.41 -12.32 15.44
CA GLN A 391 -20.05 -11.34 16.48
C GLN A 391 -19.50 -10.03 15.90
N GLU A 392 -18.94 -10.05 14.69
CA GLU A 392 -18.50 -8.84 13.98
C GLU A 392 -19.69 -8.03 13.42
N ARG A 393 -20.79 -8.71 13.07
CA ARG A 393 -22.03 -8.06 12.60
C ARG A 393 -22.80 -7.35 13.72
N ASP A 394 -22.88 -7.97 14.90
CA ASP A 394 -23.54 -7.36 16.07
C ASP A 394 -22.76 -6.14 16.60
N ALA A 395 -21.45 -6.06 16.34
CA ALA A 395 -20.62 -4.91 16.67
C ALA A 395 -20.78 -3.75 15.67
N GLU A 396 -21.07 -3.99 14.38
CA GLU A 396 -21.37 -2.91 13.43
C GLU A 396 -22.75 -2.29 13.68
N GLU A 397 -23.74 -3.10 14.08
CA GLU A 397 -25.11 -2.61 14.31
C GLU A 397 -25.21 -1.72 15.57
N MET A 398 -24.38 -1.97 16.58
CA MET A 398 -24.38 -1.19 17.83
C MET A 398 -23.74 0.22 17.71
N TRP A 399 -23.01 0.50 16.63
CA TRP A 399 -22.38 1.81 16.38
C TRP A 399 -22.98 2.56 15.17
N GLY A 400 -23.88 1.93 14.40
CA GLY A 400 -24.51 2.51 13.21
C GLY A 400 -25.56 3.59 13.47
N ASP A 401 -26.20 3.58 14.65
CA ASP A 401 -27.35 4.45 14.94
C ASP A 401 -27.01 5.84 15.54
N ALA A 402 -25.73 6.19 15.62
CA ALA A 402 -25.29 7.49 16.17
C ALA A 402 -25.07 8.60 15.13
N ALA A 403 -25.31 8.35 13.84
CA ALA A 403 -25.18 9.35 12.78
C ALA A 403 -26.49 10.16 12.63
N GLY A 404 -26.60 11.24 13.40
CA GLY A 404 -27.65 12.24 13.21
C GLY A 404 -27.59 12.93 11.82
N PRO A 405 -28.69 13.53 11.36
CA PRO A 405 -28.79 14.15 10.04
C PRO A 405 -27.76 15.28 9.85
N GLN A 406 -26.98 15.20 8.77
CA GLN A 406 -26.06 16.26 8.35
C GLN A 406 -26.84 17.50 7.91
N PRO A 407 -26.47 18.71 8.37
CA PRO A 407 -26.99 19.95 7.82
C PRO A 407 -26.37 20.25 6.45
N ASP A 408 -27.22 20.55 5.48
CA ASP A 408 -26.84 21.06 4.16
C ASP A 408 -26.15 22.43 4.31
N TYR A 409 -24.84 22.47 4.06
CA TYR A 409 -24.09 23.72 3.88
C TYR A 409 -23.90 23.99 2.39
N SER A 410 -24.72 24.88 1.84
CA SER A 410 -24.51 25.50 0.54
C SER A 410 -23.45 26.60 0.65
N ILE A 411 -22.24 26.32 0.15
CA ILE A 411 -21.15 27.31 0.05
C ILE A 411 -21.22 27.98 -1.33
N THR A 412 -21.78 29.18 -1.38
CA THR A 412 -21.61 30.13 -2.49
C THR A 412 -20.37 30.98 -2.24
N GLY A 413 -19.21 30.50 -2.71
CA GLY A 413 -17.93 31.22 -2.65
C GLY A 413 -17.62 31.93 -3.96
N SER A 414 -17.79 33.25 -3.98
CA SER A 414 -17.28 34.15 -5.02
C SER A 414 -15.75 34.26 -4.94
N SER A 415 -15.04 33.79 -5.96
CA SER A 415 -13.58 33.93 -6.07
C SER A 415 -13.23 35.21 -6.84
N SER A 416 -12.92 36.27 -6.09
CA SER A 416 -12.17 37.43 -6.58
C SER A 416 -10.67 37.12 -6.49
N VAL A 417 -10.00 37.01 -7.64
CA VAL A 417 -8.56 36.79 -7.76
C VAL A 417 -7.89 38.17 -7.73
N GLY A 418 -7.22 38.48 -6.63
CA GLY A 418 -6.34 39.64 -6.51
C GLY A 418 -5.00 39.39 -7.19
N GLU A 419 -4.71 40.20 -8.21
CA GLU A 419 -3.44 40.28 -8.93
C GLU A 419 -2.38 40.91 -8.01
N VAL A 420 -1.30 40.18 -7.71
CA VAL A 420 -0.16 40.70 -6.93
C VAL A 420 0.88 41.22 -7.93
N GLN A 421 0.98 42.55 -8.03
CA GLN A 421 2.12 43.19 -8.68
C GLN A 421 3.36 43.07 -7.81
N ILE A 422 4.42 42.47 -8.35
CA ILE A 422 5.75 42.47 -7.77
C ILE A 422 6.52 43.61 -8.45
N ASN A 423 6.94 44.60 -7.65
CA ASN A 423 7.91 45.64 -8.02
C ASN A 423 9.34 45.14 -7.76
#